data_AF-A0A7S1E525-F1
#
_entry.id   AF-A0A7S1E525-F1
#
_cell.length_a   1.000
_cell.length_b   1.000
_cell.length_c   1.000
_cell.angle_alpha   90.00
_cell.angle_beta   90.00
_cell.angle_gamma   90.00
#
_symmetry.space_group_name_H-M   'P 1'
#
loop_
_entity.id
_entity.type
_entity.pdbx_description
1 polymer ?
#
loop_
_entity_poly.entity_id
_entity_poly.type
_entity_poly.pdbx_seq_one_letter_code
_entity_poly.pdbx_strand_id
1 'polypeptide(L)'
;ESPVGDLWLSQDVRLFPEVLLESQLLPATPQQVYERLFGPESRFEERFRSSRGEKVSTVTPWERAEGTRFTHRRRLCYTSPVTKQVGPFQVAKVTRVEENQECRLSDGFFGLKSTIRFLDIPLGDSFSVTTRWYLPAEGDAAS
;
A
#
# COMPACT_ATOMS: atom_id res chain seq x y z
N GLU A 1 21.40 -42.48 -1.96
CA GLU A 1 20.16 -41.82 -2.44
C GLU A 1 19.44 -41.12 -1.31
N SER A 2 19.30 -39.79 -1.43
CA SER A 2 18.20 -38.91 -0.99
C SER A 2 18.72 -37.47 -0.89
N PRO A 3 17.92 -36.46 -1.27
CA PRO A 3 18.38 -35.43 -2.20
C PRO A 3 18.84 -34.14 -1.52
N VAL A 4 19.68 -33.41 -2.26
CA VAL A 4 20.03 -32.01 -2.05
C VAL A 4 18.73 -31.19 -2.10
N GLY A 5 18.35 -30.61 -0.97
CA GLY A 5 17.22 -29.69 -0.91
C GLY A 5 17.61 -28.35 -1.53
N ASP A 6 16.94 -27.98 -2.61
CA ASP A 6 17.17 -26.72 -3.32
C ASP A 6 16.99 -25.51 -2.39
N LEU A 7 18.05 -24.71 -2.28
CA LEU A 7 18.01 -23.37 -1.71
C LEU A 7 17.21 -22.46 -2.65
N TRP A 8 16.04 -22.02 -2.22
CA TRP A 8 15.35 -20.91 -2.87
C TRP A 8 15.94 -19.60 -2.39
N LEU A 9 16.82 -19.02 -3.20
CA LEU A 9 17.31 -17.66 -3.05
C LEU A 9 16.27 -16.73 -3.70
N SER A 10 15.35 -16.17 -2.91
CA SER A 10 14.45 -15.12 -3.42
C SER A 10 15.25 -13.82 -3.53
N GLN A 11 15.71 -13.49 -4.73
CA GLN A 11 16.29 -12.18 -5.01
C GLN A 11 15.13 -11.21 -5.30
N ASP A 12 14.89 -10.26 -4.40
CA ASP A 12 14.02 -9.11 -4.65
C ASP A 12 14.68 -8.25 -5.74
N VAL A 13 14.47 -8.59 -7.01
CA VAL A 13 14.92 -7.78 -8.14
C VAL A 13 14.05 -6.51 -8.18
N ARG A 14 14.57 -5.42 -7.61
CA ARG A 14 13.94 -4.10 -7.71
C ARG A 14 14.20 -3.53 -9.10
N LEU A 15 13.28 -3.80 -10.03
CA LEU A 15 13.37 -3.36 -11.42
C LEU A 15 13.19 -1.85 -11.63
N PHE A 16 12.82 -1.09 -10.60
CA PHE A 16 12.55 0.35 -10.70
C PHE A 16 13.15 1.13 -9.51
N PRO A 17 13.69 2.34 -9.74
CA PRO A 17 14.17 3.19 -8.66
C PRO A 17 13.03 3.56 -7.70
N GLU A 18 13.30 3.55 -6.40
CA GLU A 18 12.37 4.17 -5.45
C GLU A 18 12.36 5.68 -5.68
N VAL A 19 11.18 6.23 -5.95
CA VAL A 19 11.00 7.67 -6.17
C VAL A 19 10.32 8.23 -4.92
N LEU A 20 10.97 9.20 -4.27
CA LEU A 20 10.33 10.00 -3.22
C LEU A 20 9.26 10.88 -3.87
N LEU A 21 8.00 10.60 -3.56
CA LEU A 21 6.88 11.37 -4.10
C LEU A 21 6.68 12.69 -3.36
N GLU A 22 6.78 12.67 -2.03
CA GLU A 22 6.49 13.82 -1.17
C GLU A 22 7.20 13.66 0.20
N SER A 23 7.60 14.79 0.79
CA SER A 23 8.10 14.85 2.16
C SER A 23 7.48 16.07 2.85
N GLN A 24 6.81 15.83 3.96
CA GLN A 24 6.08 16.85 4.70
C GLN A 24 6.15 16.58 6.21
N LEU A 25 6.36 17.65 6.99
CA LEU A 25 6.22 17.61 8.44
C LEU A 25 4.73 17.66 8.82
N LEU A 26 4.31 16.70 9.62
CA LEU A 26 2.94 16.64 10.16
C LEU A 26 2.96 17.04 11.64
N PRO A 27 2.06 17.92 12.10
CA PRO A 27 1.95 18.28 13.51
C PRO A 27 1.21 17.20 14.30
N ALA A 28 1.72 15.96 14.25
CA ALA A 28 1.15 14.78 14.89
C ALA A 28 2.23 13.72 15.11
N THR A 29 2.08 12.91 16.16
CA THR A 29 2.98 11.76 16.38
C THR A 29 2.67 10.64 15.38
N PRO A 30 3.63 9.73 15.09
CA PRO A 30 3.37 8.57 14.24
C PRO A 30 2.17 7.73 14.69
N GLN A 31 1.99 7.58 16.01
CA GLN A 31 0.83 6.90 16.59
C GLN A 31 -0.49 7.63 16.27
N GLN A 32 -0.54 8.96 16.43
CA GLN A 32 -1.73 9.74 16.11
C GLN A 32 -2.08 9.66 14.62
N VAL A 33 -1.08 9.63 13.72
CA VAL A 33 -1.32 9.44 12.29
C VAL A 33 -1.89 8.05 12.02
N TYR A 34 -1.31 7.01 12.60
CA TYR A 34 -1.85 5.65 12.50
C TYR A 34 -3.31 5.59 12.96
N GLU A 35 -3.62 6.04 14.17
CA GLU A 35 -4.98 5.99 14.73
C GLU A 35 -6.00 6.72 13.86
N ARG A 36 -5.62 7.91 13.34
CA ARG A 36 -6.52 8.74 12.51
C ARG A 36 -6.74 8.19 11.11
N LEU A 37 -5.71 7.63 10.47
CA LEU A 37 -5.78 7.24 9.05
C LEU A 37 -6.02 5.74 8.84
N PHE A 38 -5.47 4.91 9.72
CA PHE A 38 -5.37 3.46 9.53
C PHE A 38 -5.88 2.67 10.75
N GLY A 39 -6.20 3.31 11.87
CA GLY A 39 -6.71 2.67 13.07
C GLY A 39 -8.05 1.96 12.83
N PRO A 40 -8.44 1.03 13.71
CA PRO A 40 -9.65 0.22 13.56
C PRO A 40 -10.93 1.07 13.49
N GLU A 41 -10.97 2.21 14.19
CA GLU A 41 -12.10 3.15 14.18
C GLU A 41 -12.00 4.21 13.08
N SER A 42 -10.93 4.20 12.27
CA SER A 42 -10.74 5.19 11.23
C SER A 42 -11.70 4.99 10.07
N ARG A 43 -12.37 6.07 9.66
CA ARG A 43 -13.13 6.16 8.41
C ARG A 43 -12.37 6.87 7.30
N PHE A 44 -11.07 7.13 7.50
CA PHE A 44 -10.27 7.88 6.54
C PHE A 44 -10.23 7.19 5.18
N GLU A 45 -9.95 5.88 5.16
CA GLU A 45 -9.85 5.09 3.94
C GLU A 45 -11.13 5.19 3.08
N GLU A 46 -12.30 5.00 3.69
CA GLU A 46 -13.59 5.11 3.02
C GLU A 46 -13.81 6.51 2.44
N ARG A 47 -13.52 7.56 3.22
CA ARG A 47 -13.69 8.96 2.80
C ARG A 47 -12.71 9.35 1.70
N PHE A 48 -11.44 9.00 1.86
CA PHE A 48 -10.37 9.28 0.90
C PHE A 48 -10.69 8.63 -0.45
N ARG A 49 -11.10 7.37 -0.45
CA ARG A 49 -11.48 6.66 -1.69
C ARG A 49 -12.73 7.25 -2.33
N SER A 50 -13.76 7.52 -1.53
CA SER A 50 -14.98 8.15 -2.02
C SER A 50 -14.70 9.52 -2.68
N SER A 51 -13.79 10.32 -2.12
CA SER A 51 -13.39 11.61 -2.72
C SER A 51 -12.69 11.48 -4.08
N ARG A 52 -12.12 10.31 -4.39
CA ARG A 52 -11.52 9.99 -5.69
C ARG A 52 -12.51 9.32 -6.66
N GLY A 53 -13.79 9.22 -6.28
CA GLY A 53 -14.81 8.51 -7.05
C GLY A 53 -14.65 6.99 -7.03
N GLU A 54 -13.85 6.46 -6.10
CA GLU A 54 -13.65 5.03 -5.94
C GLU A 54 -14.78 4.42 -5.10
N LYS A 55 -15.19 3.19 -5.44
CA LYS A 55 -16.20 2.46 -4.67
C LYS A 55 -15.54 1.25 -4.00
N VAL A 56 -15.49 1.27 -2.68
CA VAL A 56 -14.93 0.20 -1.86
C VAL A 56 -15.92 -0.95 -1.80
N SER A 57 -15.46 -2.15 -2.15
CA SER A 57 -16.26 -3.37 -2.03
C SER A 57 -15.90 -4.16 -0.77
N THR A 58 -14.63 -4.13 -0.35
CA THR A 58 -14.16 -4.89 0.81
C THR A 58 -12.97 -4.21 1.45
N VAL A 59 -12.95 -4.17 2.78
CA VAL A 59 -11.78 -3.84 3.61
C VAL A 59 -11.74 -4.89 4.72
N THR A 60 -10.69 -5.71 4.76
CA THR A 60 -10.53 -6.66 5.87
C THR A 60 -10.03 -5.91 7.11
N PRO A 61 -10.34 -6.40 8.33
CA PRO A 61 -9.67 -5.91 9.52
C PRO A 61 -8.15 -6.13 9.42
N TRP A 62 -7.40 -5.39 10.24
CA TRP A 62 -5.98 -5.64 10.42
C TRP A 62 -5.77 -6.99 11.11
N GLU A 63 -4.93 -7.82 10.52
CA GLU A 63 -4.49 -9.10 11.06
C GLU A 63 -3.01 -9.03 11.40
N ARG A 64 -2.58 -9.72 12.44
CA ARG A 64 -1.16 -9.84 12.77
C ARG A 64 -0.44 -10.57 11.64
N ALA A 65 0.66 -9.99 11.16
CA ALA A 65 1.54 -10.63 10.19
C ALA A 65 2.76 -11.21 10.93
N GLU A 66 2.93 -12.53 10.87
CA GLU A 66 4.09 -13.21 11.43
C GLU A 66 5.21 -13.33 10.38
N GLY A 67 6.47 -13.28 10.83
CA GLY A 67 7.63 -13.52 9.97
C GLY A 67 8.00 -12.41 8.99
N THR A 68 7.39 -11.22 9.09
CA THR A 68 7.77 -10.05 8.27
C THR A 68 8.15 -8.85 9.14
N ARG A 69 8.82 -7.86 8.53
CA ARG A 69 9.16 -6.59 9.20
C ARG A 69 7.94 -5.70 9.48
N PHE A 70 6.78 -6.01 8.91
CA PHE A 70 5.51 -5.34 9.15
C PHE A 70 4.69 -6.20 10.10
N THR A 71 4.14 -5.60 11.16
CA THR A 71 3.48 -6.35 12.23
C THR A 71 2.02 -6.67 11.93
N HIS A 72 1.40 -5.94 11.01
CA HIS A 72 0.01 -6.12 10.63
C HIS A 72 -0.19 -6.07 9.12
N ARG A 73 -1.24 -6.73 8.64
CA ARG A 73 -1.65 -6.72 7.24
C ARG A 73 -3.17 -6.63 7.10
N ARG A 74 -3.64 -6.09 5.98
CA ARG A 74 -5.05 -6.17 5.56
C ARG A 74 -5.16 -6.11 4.04
N ARG A 75 -6.32 -6.51 3.52
CA ARG A 75 -6.66 -6.47 2.09
C ARG A 75 -7.81 -5.51 1.86
N LEU A 76 -7.73 -4.78 0.76
CA LEU A 76 -8.77 -3.92 0.25
C LEU A 76 -9.09 -4.31 -1.19
N CYS A 77 -10.38 -4.33 -1.50
CA CYS A 77 -10.89 -4.47 -2.85
C CYS A 77 -11.80 -3.28 -3.14
N TYR A 78 -11.58 -2.62 -4.27
CA TYR A 78 -12.37 -1.47 -4.67
C TYR A 78 -12.38 -1.32 -6.19
N THR A 79 -13.25 -0.46 -6.69
CA THR A 79 -13.24 -0.03 -8.08
C THR A 79 -12.76 1.40 -8.17
N SER A 80 -11.92 1.68 -9.16
CA SER A 80 -11.33 3.00 -9.37
C SER A 80 -11.64 3.48 -10.80
N PRO A 81 -12.11 4.74 -10.97
CA PRO A 81 -12.27 5.32 -12.29
C PRO A 81 -10.89 5.58 -12.90
N VAL A 82 -10.63 4.99 -14.05
CA VAL A 82 -9.45 5.32 -14.86
C VAL A 82 -9.89 6.35 -15.87
N THR A 83 -9.58 7.61 -15.60
CA THR A 83 -9.78 8.73 -16.52
C THR A 83 -8.43 9.12 -17.12
N LYS A 84 -8.00 8.37 -18.13
CA LYS A 84 -6.86 8.78 -18.96
C LYS A 84 -7.21 8.73 -20.43
N GLN A 85 -6.79 9.77 -21.13
CA GLN A 85 -6.76 9.78 -22.58
C GLN A 85 -5.54 8.97 -23.03
N VAL A 86 -5.79 7.86 -23.73
CA VAL A 86 -4.72 7.04 -24.34
C VAL A 86 -4.82 7.25 -25.84
N GLY A 87 -4.07 8.24 -26.35
CA GLY A 87 -4.15 8.65 -27.75
C GLY A 87 -5.53 9.25 -28.12
N PRO A 88 -6.14 8.91 -29.27
CA PRO A 88 -7.47 9.41 -29.66
C PRO A 88 -8.63 8.73 -28.90
N PHE A 89 -8.34 7.74 -28.06
CA PHE A 89 -9.37 6.99 -27.34
C PHE A 89 -9.52 7.53 -25.91
N GLN A 90 -10.72 8.04 -25.61
CA GLN A 90 -11.11 8.32 -24.24
C GLN A 90 -11.53 7.00 -23.59
N VAL A 91 -10.63 6.40 -22.81
CA VAL A 91 -10.94 5.17 -22.08
C VAL A 91 -11.48 5.59 -20.72
N ALA A 92 -12.77 5.96 -20.66
CA ALA A 92 -13.49 6.07 -19.40
C ALA A 92 -13.86 4.66 -18.96
N LYS A 93 -12.95 4.00 -18.22
CA LYS A 93 -13.19 2.64 -17.73
C LYS A 93 -13.06 2.59 -16.22
N VAL A 94 -13.93 1.82 -15.59
CA VAL A 94 -13.79 1.44 -14.19
C VAL A 94 -12.91 0.19 -14.13
N THR A 95 -11.85 0.21 -13.34
CA THR A 95 -11.03 -0.97 -13.07
C THR A 95 -11.27 -1.47 -11.66
N ARG A 96 -11.29 -2.79 -11.49
CA ARG A 96 -11.14 -3.42 -10.18
C ARG A 96 -9.68 -3.28 -9.73
N VAL A 97 -9.52 -3.05 -8.44
CA VAL A 97 -8.24 -2.86 -7.79
C VAL A 97 -8.19 -3.75 -6.56
N GLU A 98 -7.07 -4.44 -6.41
CA GLU A 98 -6.72 -5.16 -5.20
C GLU A 98 -5.52 -4.48 -4.56
N GLU A 99 -5.64 -4.16 -3.28
CA GLU A 99 -4.57 -3.56 -2.50
C GLU A 99 -4.29 -4.39 -1.26
N ASN A 100 -3.04 -4.78 -1.07
CA ASN A 100 -2.54 -5.39 0.15
C ASN A 100 -1.75 -4.33 0.92
N GLN A 101 -2.18 -4.06 2.15
CA GLN A 101 -1.51 -3.12 3.04
C GLN A 101 -0.81 -3.89 4.14
N GLU A 102 0.44 -3.54 4.40
CA GLU A 102 1.25 -4.04 5.51
C GLU A 102 1.75 -2.85 6.33
N CYS A 103 1.56 -2.86 7.64
CA CYS A 103 1.98 -1.76 8.50
C CYS A 103 2.77 -2.21 9.71
N ARG A 104 3.60 -1.30 10.22
CA ARG A 104 4.35 -1.41 11.47
C ARG A 104 4.15 -0.12 12.23
N LEU A 105 3.68 -0.26 13.46
CA LEU A 105 3.74 0.79 14.47
C LEU A 105 4.73 0.33 15.53
N SER A 106 5.74 1.15 15.80
CA SER A 106 6.65 1.00 16.93
C SER A 106 6.84 2.36 17.60
N ASP A 107 7.51 2.37 18.74
CA ASP A 107 7.83 3.63 19.42
C ASP A 107 8.58 4.56 18.46
N GLY A 108 8.12 5.81 18.35
CA GLY A 108 8.67 6.81 17.43
C GLY A 108 8.54 6.53 15.93
N PHE A 109 7.87 5.47 15.46
CA PHE A 109 7.85 5.15 14.03
C PHE A 109 6.54 4.49 13.55
N PHE A 110 6.04 4.99 12.42
CA PHE A 110 4.99 4.34 11.64
C PHE A 110 5.45 4.09 10.20
N GLY A 111 5.29 2.86 9.74
CA GLY A 111 5.55 2.45 8.38
C GLY A 111 4.33 1.78 7.76
N LEU A 112 3.98 2.16 6.53
CA LEU A 112 2.95 1.50 5.72
C LEU A 112 3.52 1.14 4.36
N LYS A 113 3.24 -0.07 3.89
CA LYS A 113 3.50 -0.51 2.52
C LYS A 113 2.16 -0.91 1.90
N SER A 114 1.81 -0.29 0.79
CA SER A 114 0.67 -0.72 -0.04
C SER A 114 1.18 -1.36 -1.31
N THR A 115 0.68 -2.54 -1.66
CA THR A 115 0.94 -3.20 -2.94
C THR A 115 -0.38 -3.31 -3.70
N ILE A 116 -0.45 -2.63 -4.85
CA ILE A 116 -1.68 -2.39 -5.60
C ILE A 116 -1.59 -3.11 -6.95
N ARG A 117 -2.63 -3.85 -7.30
CA ARG A 117 -2.83 -4.50 -8.61
C ARG A 117 -4.08 -3.98 -9.27
N PHE A 118 -4.00 -3.68 -10.56
CA PHE A 118 -5.12 -3.22 -11.37
C PHE A 118 -5.57 -4.35 -12.28
N LEU A 119 -6.77 -4.88 -12.10
CA LEU A 119 -7.14 -6.15 -12.73
C LEU A 119 -7.72 -6.01 -14.14
N ASP A 120 -8.22 -4.82 -14.51
CA ASP A 120 -8.99 -4.63 -15.75
C ASP A 120 -8.33 -3.64 -16.73
N ILE A 121 -7.07 -3.27 -16.49
CA ILE A 121 -6.28 -2.45 -17.41
C ILE A 121 -5.35 -3.33 -18.25
N PRO A 122 -4.96 -2.90 -19.47
CA PRO A 122 -3.96 -3.61 -20.26
C PRO A 122 -2.68 -3.84 -19.45
N LEU A 123 -2.18 -5.08 -19.45
CA LEU A 123 -0.99 -5.52 -18.70
C LEU A 123 -1.12 -5.38 -17.17
N GLY A 124 -2.31 -5.15 -16.63
CA GLY A 124 -2.51 -4.92 -15.20
C GLY A 124 -2.20 -6.12 -14.30
N ASP A 125 -2.15 -7.32 -14.87
CA ASP A 125 -1.68 -8.55 -14.23
C ASP A 125 -0.15 -8.69 -14.22
N SER A 126 0.53 -7.96 -15.12
CA SER A 126 1.96 -8.05 -15.41
C SER A 126 2.80 -7.08 -14.56
N PHE A 127 2.16 -6.21 -13.77
CA PHE A 127 2.85 -5.34 -12.83
C PHE A 127 2.03 -5.11 -11.55
N SER A 128 2.70 -4.57 -10.54
CA SER A 128 2.05 -4.03 -9.34
C SER A 128 2.71 -2.70 -8.97
N VAL A 129 1.97 -1.84 -8.28
CA VAL A 129 2.50 -0.59 -7.76
C VAL A 129 2.69 -0.74 -6.27
N THR A 130 3.91 -0.52 -5.78
CA THR A 130 4.18 -0.48 -4.35
C THR A 130 4.41 0.95 -3.90
N THR A 131 3.63 1.43 -2.94
CA THR A 131 3.87 2.70 -2.26
C THR A 131 4.29 2.44 -0.82
N ARG A 132 5.12 3.33 -0.28
CA ARG A 132 5.62 3.23 1.10
C ARG A 132 5.51 4.58 1.78
N TRP A 133 5.01 4.56 3.01
CA TRP A 133 4.94 5.70 3.89
C TRP A 133 5.86 5.43 5.06
N TYR A 134 6.74 6.38 5.35
CA TYR A 134 7.69 6.31 6.45
C TYR A 134 7.51 7.57 7.29
N LEU A 135 7.06 7.38 8.54
CA LEU A 135 6.76 8.45 9.48
C LEU A 135 7.55 8.22 10.76
N PRO A 136 8.85 8.60 10.79
CA PRO A 136 9.61 8.71 12.01
C PRO A 136 9.14 9.92 12.83
N ALA A 137 9.28 9.86 14.16
CA ALA A 137 9.14 11.01 15.03
C ALA A 137 10.25 12.03 14.74
N GLU A 138 9.93 13.32 14.94
CA GLU A 138 10.91 14.38 14.77
C GLU A 138 12.08 14.17 15.76
N GLY A 139 13.27 13.90 15.23
CA GLY A 139 14.47 13.55 16.00
C GLY A 139 15.14 12.22 15.59
N ASP A 140 14.39 11.28 14.98
CA ASP A 140 14.90 9.95 14.59
C ASP A 140 15.22 9.80 13.09
N ALA A 141 15.03 10.87 12.30
CA ALA A 141 15.31 10.85 10.85
C ALA A 141 16.81 10.84 10.50
N ALA A 142 17.69 10.80 11.50
CA ALA A 142 19.14 10.74 11.33
C ALA A 142 19.81 9.93 12.46
N SER A 143 19.73 8.61 12.37
CA SER A 143 20.65 7.69 13.05
C SER A 143 20.72 6.36 12.32
#